data_AF-A0A0B4VRU2-F1
#
_entry.id   AF-A0A0B4VRU2-F1
#
_cell.length_a   1.000
_cell.length_b   1.000
_cell.length_c   1.000
_cell.angle_alpha   90.00
_cell.angle_beta   90.00
_cell.angle_gamma   90.00
#
_symmetry.space_group_name_H-M   'P 1'
#
loop_
_entity.id
_entity.type
_entity.pdbx_description
1 polymer ?
#
loop_
_entity_poly.entity_id
_entity_poly.type
_entity_poly.pdbx_seq_one_letter_code
_entity_poly.pdbx_strand_id
1 'polypeptide(L)'
;GQGSQWPDMGAALYESEPVVRAVLDRCDEVLGEERGTSLLDVMFGRPGAAGDLDDPQWKQPAIYALECALAALWSSLGIRPHV
;
A
#
# COMPACT_ATOMS: atom_id res chain seq x y z
N GLY A 1 -4.96 10.93 -2.98
CA GLY A 1 -5.34 12.18 -2.23
C GLY A 1 -4.99 12.01 -0.75
N GLN A 2 -4.68 13.08 -0.01
CA GLN A 2 -4.28 13.00 1.40
C GLN A 2 -5.49 13.17 2.35
N GLY A 3 -5.57 12.36 3.42
CA GLY A 3 -6.57 12.54 4.49
C GLY A 3 -7.63 11.42 4.64
N SER A 4 -7.58 10.37 3.83
CA SER A 4 -8.47 9.20 3.93
C SER A 4 -7.71 7.91 4.25
N GLN A 5 -6.52 8.00 4.85
CA GLN A 5 -5.79 6.83 5.34
C GLN A 5 -6.32 6.41 6.70
N TRP A 6 -6.46 5.10 6.91
CA TRP A 6 -6.75 4.49 8.20
C TRP A 6 -5.93 3.21 8.35
N PRO A 7 -5.58 2.80 9.58
CA PRO A 7 -4.94 1.50 9.80
C PRO A 7 -5.77 0.39 9.18
N ASP A 8 -5.11 -0.59 8.55
CA ASP A 8 -5.74 -1.72 7.85
C ASP A 8 -6.35 -1.38 6.48
N MET A 9 -6.11 -0.17 5.96
CA MET A 9 -6.55 0.17 4.61
C MET A 9 -5.91 -0.76 3.56
N GLY A 10 -6.74 -1.35 2.70
CA GLY A 10 -6.29 -2.25 1.65
C GLY A 10 -5.93 -3.67 2.13
N ALA A 11 -6.02 -4.00 3.43
CA ALA A 11 -5.67 -5.33 3.94
C ALA A 11 -6.55 -6.44 3.35
N ALA A 12 -7.87 -6.23 3.29
CA ALA A 12 -8.79 -7.19 2.68
C ALA A 12 -8.44 -7.46 1.20
N LEU A 13 -8.04 -6.43 0.45
CA LEU A 13 -7.62 -6.58 -0.95
C LEU A 13 -6.24 -7.24 -1.06
N TYR A 14 -5.32 -6.93 -0.15
CA TYR A 14 -4.02 -7.60 -0.07
C TYR A 14 -4.19 -9.10 0.18
N GLU A 15 -5.17 -9.49 0.99
CA GLU A 15 -5.48 -10.89 1.28
C GLU A 15 -6.14 -11.59 0.09
N SER A 16 -7.12 -10.96 -0.56
CA SER A 16 -7.96 -11.61 -1.58
C SER A 16 -7.46 -11.49 -3.03
N GLU A 17 -6.75 -10.42 -3.38
CA GLU A 17 -6.40 -10.10 -4.77
C GLU A 17 -4.89 -10.27 -5.03
N PRO A 18 -4.45 -11.30 -5.78
CA PRO A 18 -3.03 -11.54 -6.04
C PRO A 18 -2.30 -10.38 -6.72
N VAL A 19 -3.01 -9.62 -7.56
CA VAL A 19 -2.46 -8.44 -8.25
C VAL A 19 -2.17 -7.30 -7.26
N VAL A 20 -3.08 -7.08 -6.31
CA VAL A 20 -2.89 -6.08 -5.26
C VAL A 20 -1.72 -6.46 -4.37
N ARG A 21 -1.68 -7.73 -3.95
CA ARG A 21 -0.58 -8.30 -3.15
C ARG A 21 0.77 -8.07 -3.81
N ALA A 22 0.91 -8.44 -5.09
CA ALA A 22 2.17 -8.31 -5.81
C ALA A 22 2.66 -6.86 -5.93
N VAL A 23 1.76 -5.89 -6.08
CA VAL A 23 2.13 -4.47 -6.13
C VAL A 23 2.56 -3.97 -4.75
N LEU A 24 1.79 -4.30 -3.71
CA LEU A 24 2.11 -3.87 -2.35
C LEU A 24 3.40 -4.51 -1.82
N ASP A 25 3.64 -5.80 -2.08
CA ASP A 25 4.89 -6.49 -1.73
C ASP A 25 6.10 -5.83 -2.41
N ARG A 26 5.96 -5.42 -3.67
CA ARG A 26 7.03 -4.72 -4.39
C ARG A 26 7.31 -3.33 -3.81
N CYS A 27 6.26 -2.59 -3.43
CA CYS A 27 6.43 -1.30 -2.76
C CYS A 27 7.10 -1.47 -1.39
N ASP A 28 6.72 -2.51 -0.65
CA ASP A 28 7.29 -2.86 0.65
C ASP A 28 8.78 -3.19 0.55
N GLU A 29 9.18 -4.01 -0.42
CA GLU A 29 10.59 -4.37 -0.67
C GLU A 29 11.45 -3.12 -0.90
N VAL A 30 11.04 -2.26 -1.83
CA VAL A 30 11.78 -1.02 -2.17
C VAL A 30 11.87 -0.06 -0.99
N LEU A 31 10.79 0.12 -0.23
CA LEU A 31 10.79 1.05 0.91
C LEU A 31 11.48 0.45 2.14
N GLY A 32 11.38 -0.86 2.33
CA GLY A 32 12.02 -1.60 3.40
C GLY A 32 13.54 -1.52 3.29
N GLU A 33 14.10 -1.61 2.08
CA GLU A 33 15.54 -1.42 1.82
C GLU A 33 16.02 -0.01 2.21
N GLU A 34 15.24 1.02 1.89
CA GLU A 34 15.60 2.43 2.15
C GLU A 34 15.37 2.85 3.61
N ARG A 35 14.36 2.29 4.29
CA ARG A 35 13.87 2.77 5.60
C ARG A 35 14.13 1.82 6.76
N GLY A 36 14.46 0.55 6.47
CA GLY A 36 14.67 -0.48 7.49
C GLY A 36 13.39 -0.90 8.24
N THR A 37 12.21 -0.50 7.76
CA THR A 37 10.90 -0.86 8.33
C THR A 37 9.93 -1.17 7.19
N SER A 38 9.14 -2.23 7.34
CA SER A 38 8.12 -2.62 6.36
C SER A 38 7.02 -1.57 6.27
N LEU A 39 6.71 -1.15 5.05
CA LEU A 39 5.55 -0.32 4.75
C LEU A 39 4.26 -1.08 5.10
N LEU A 40 4.16 -2.37 4.78
CA LEU A 40 2.99 -3.19 5.06
C LEU A 40 2.70 -3.30 6.55
N ASP A 41 3.74 -3.44 7.37
CA ASP A 41 3.58 -3.50 8.83
C ASP A 41 3.00 -2.19 9.38
N VAL A 42 3.43 -1.03 8.85
CA VAL A 42 2.87 0.27 9.20
C VAL A 42 1.44 0.45 8.67
N MET A 43 1.17 0.06 7.42
CA MET A 43 -0.16 0.16 6.80
C MET A 43 -1.22 -0.66 7.53
N PHE A 44 -0.87 -1.88 7.95
CA PHE A 44 -1.79 -2.83 8.59
C PHE A 44 -1.73 -2.78 10.11
N GLY A 45 -0.97 -1.85 10.70
CA GLY A 45 -0.85 -1.70 12.15
C GLY A 45 -0.35 -2.97 12.84
N ARG A 46 0.56 -3.72 12.20
CA ARG A 46 1.07 -4.98 12.74
C ARG A 46 1.96 -4.74 13.97
N PRO A 47 1.93 -5.64 14.96
CA PRO A 47 2.79 -5.52 16.14
C PRO A 47 4.27 -5.45 15.74
N GLY A 48 4.97 -4.43 16.25
CA GLY A 48 6.41 -4.24 15.98
C GLY A 48 6.75 -3.30 14.83
N ALA A 49 5.75 -2.74 14.13
CA ALA A 49 5.98 -1.70 13.13
C ALA A 49 6.63 -0.46 13.77
N ALA A 50 7.84 -0.10 13.32
CA ALA A 50 8.53 1.13 13.72
C ALA A 50 8.08 2.30 12.82
N GLY A 51 6.79 2.64 12.84
CA GLY A 51 6.25 3.72 12.02
C GLY A 51 4.82 4.09 12.38
N ASP A 52 4.48 5.35 12.13
CA ASP A 52 3.13 5.88 12.30
C ASP A 52 2.55 6.20 10.92
N LEU A 53 1.40 5.61 10.58
CA LEU A 53 0.71 5.86 9.31
C LEU A 53 0.27 7.33 9.18
N ASP A 54 0.14 8.07 10.29
CA ASP A 54 -0.17 9.49 10.25
C ASP A 54 1.02 10.39 9.93
N ASP A 55 2.25 9.87 10.04
CA ASP A 55 3.45 10.57 9.62
C ASP A 55 3.49 10.67 8.08
N PRO A 56 3.67 11.87 7.50
CA PRO A 56 3.83 12.07 6.06
C PRO A 56 4.82 11.11 5.39
N GLN A 57 5.87 10.68 6.09
CA GLN A 57 6.89 9.76 5.58
C GLN A 57 6.35 8.35 5.28
N TRP A 58 5.28 7.94 5.97
CA TRP A 58 4.60 6.65 5.79
C TRP A 58 3.28 6.81 5.05
N LYS A 59 2.55 7.88 5.35
CA LYS A 59 1.28 8.24 4.73
C LYS A 59 1.36 8.34 3.22
N GLN A 60 2.33 9.08 2.71
CA GLN A 60 2.44 9.31 1.26
C GLN A 60 2.79 8.02 0.50
N PRO A 61 3.80 7.23 0.93
CA PRO A 61 4.05 5.94 0.31
C PRO A 61 2.89 4.95 0.42
N ALA A 62 2.20 4.91 1.56
CA ALA A 62 1.06 4.00 1.75
C ALA A 62 -0.09 4.32 0.80
N ILE A 63 -0.44 5.61 0.65
CA ILE A 63 -1.47 6.04 -0.30
C ILE A 63 -1.05 5.72 -1.74
N TYR A 64 0.20 6.02 -2.10
CA TYR A 64 0.74 5.74 -3.43
C TYR A 64 0.69 4.24 -3.76
N ALA A 65 1.18 3.39 -2.85
CA ALA A 65 1.21 1.94 -3.02
C ALA A 65 -0.21 1.39 -3.21
N LEU A 66 -1.17 1.85 -2.42
CA LEU A 66 -2.57 1.46 -2.54
C LEU A 66 -3.19 1.93 -3.87
N GLU A 67 -2.97 3.18 -4.29
CA GLU A 67 -3.46 3.71 -5.56
C GLU A 67 -2.88 2.93 -6.75
N CYS A 68 -1.59 2.59 -6.73
CA CYS A 68 -0.95 1.73 -7.73
C CYS A 68 -1.55 0.33 -7.76
N ALA A 69 -1.81 -0.27 -6.59
CA ALA A 69 -2.39 -1.60 -6.50
C ALA A 69 -3.83 -1.64 -7.06
N LEU A 70 -4.63 -0.61 -6.77
CA LEU A 70 -5.98 -0.46 -7.33
C LEU A 70 -5.95 -0.24 -8.84
N ALA A 71 -5.02 0.58 -9.35
CA ALA A 71 -4.85 0.79 -10.79
C ALA A 71 -4.43 -0.50 -11.51
N ALA A 72 -3.57 -1.32 -10.89
CA ALA A 72 -3.18 -2.63 -11.39
C ALA A 72 -4.36 -3.61 -11.38
N LEU A 73 -5.18 -3.60 -10.33
CA LEU A 73 -6.38 -4.42 -10.24
C LEU A 73 -7.37 -4.07 -11.37
N TRP A 74 -7.70 -2.79 -11.54
CA TRP A 74 -8.55 -2.33 -12.65
C TRP A 74 -7.99 -2.72 -14.02
N SER A 75 -6.67 -2.55 -14.20
CA SER A 75 -5.97 -2.98 -15.40
C SER A 75 -6.11 -4.48 -15.68
N SER A 76 -6.07 -5.31 -14.64
CA SER A 76 -6.23 -6.76 -14.76
C SER A 76 -7.66 -7.17 -15.15
N LEU A 77 -8.64 -6.34 -14.80
CA LEU A 77 -10.05 -6.49 -15.17
C LEU A 77 -10.36 -5.89 -16.56
N GLY A 78 -9.36 -5.42 -17.30
CA GLY A 78 -9.53 -4.79 -18.61
C GLY A 78 -10.05 -3.34 -18.55
N ILE A 79 -10.16 -2.76 -17.35
CA ILE A 79 -10.55 -1.36 -17.18
C ILE A 79 -9.30 -0.51 -17.40
N ARG A 80 -9.28 0.20 -18.53
CA ARG A 80 -8.26 1.20 -18.86
C ARG A 80 -8.88 2.59 -18.67
N PRO A 81 -8.32 3.46 -17.81
CA PRO A 81 -8.79 4.83 -17.74
C PRO A 81 -8.59 5.50 -19.10
N HIS A 82 -9.67 6.12 -19.60
CA HIS A 82 -9.65 6.95 -20.79
C HIS A 82 -9.57 8.39 -20.28
N VAL A 83 -8.32 8.86 -20.13
CA VAL A 83 -7.92 10.21 -19.65
C VAL A 83 -8.27 10.57 -18.21
#